data_AF-A0A2D9UF42-F1
#
_entry.id   AF-A0A2D9UF42-F1
#
_cell.length_a   1.000
_cell.length_b   1.000
_cell.length_c   1.000
_cell.angle_alpha   90.00
_cell.angle_beta   90.00
_cell.angle_gamma   90.00
#
_symmetry.space_group_name_H-M   'P 1'
#
loop_
_entity.id
_entity.type
_entity.pdbx_description
1 polymer ?
#
loop_
_entity_poly.entity_id
_entity_poly.type
_entity_poly.pdbx_seq_one_letter_code
_entity_poly.pdbx_strand_id
1 'polypeptide(L)'
;MNRFFNNLLSIPAALLLMLFFAISIGLATFLENDYGTIAARAVVFNSWWLELCLFVLCSIFIFNIFKYKLHSLNKLPILFLHLSFILIIIGAGITRYVGQEGVMRIREGSLNSQFISSNLFLEFKIHDNKFEYNGKKELLLSSISKNQFKIPISFDHKNVQIEYHNFIQDPVDFLLETTDQGENIVEFIVPAKEGGMDSKYLNRYNQSVINGINVGFDHQFQSDFEVFKVDSLFYFSSIYEVDYMRMSDQSKGILNSNTKHRLNHKTLYTINGQSMVFKNYYSNARIIKKSSTIKNDELQPDLLQVKLSISEKDTILNLYGGRGAIASKEYFTFNGLFFSFSYGALNHTLPFAIYLKDFQLERYPGSDSPSSFASEIQVMDGDTTFDYRIFMNNVLNYRGYRFFQSSYDKDEKGTILSVNQDKWGTMITYLGYLSLLLSVVAVFLSKFSRINLLGKKINNHRT
;
A
#
# COMPACT_ATOMS: atom_id res chain seq x y z
N MET A 1 19.41 -19.23 -39.51
CA MET A 1 18.48 -18.67 -38.50
C MET A 1 17.07 -18.69 -39.08
N ASN A 2 16.14 -19.40 -38.43
CA ASN A 2 14.81 -19.70 -38.99
C ASN A 2 14.01 -18.42 -39.33
N ARG A 3 13.24 -18.43 -40.42
CA ARG A 3 12.42 -17.30 -40.90
C ARG A 3 11.54 -16.70 -39.79
N PHE A 4 11.04 -17.55 -38.89
CA PHE A 4 10.28 -17.14 -37.72
C PHE A 4 11.03 -16.19 -36.78
N PHE A 5 12.27 -16.51 -36.39
CA PHE A 5 13.09 -15.66 -35.53
C PHE A 5 13.44 -14.32 -36.19
N ASN A 6 13.68 -14.33 -37.50
CA ASN A 6 13.94 -13.09 -38.25
C ASN A 6 12.71 -12.17 -38.32
N ASN A 7 11.49 -12.73 -38.32
CA ASN A 7 10.25 -11.96 -38.31
C ASN A 7 9.93 -11.44 -36.90
N LEU A 8 10.15 -12.26 -35.86
CA LEU A 8 9.97 -11.85 -34.47
C LEU A 8 10.97 -10.75 -34.07
N LEU A 9 12.22 -10.86 -34.52
CA LEU A 9 13.29 -9.89 -34.25
C LEU A 9 13.39 -8.76 -35.30
N SER A 10 12.25 -8.32 -35.84
CA SER A 10 12.19 -7.33 -36.91
C SER A 10 11.79 -5.93 -36.42
N ILE A 11 12.05 -4.89 -37.23
CA ILE A 11 11.64 -3.50 -36.93
C ILE A 11 10.10 -3.38 -36.83
N PRO A 12 9.29 -3.97 -37.72
CA PRO A 12 7.83 -3.96 -37.57
C PRO A 12 7.35 -4.59 -36.26
N ALA A 13 7.97 -5.70 -35.84
CA ALA A 13 7.65 -6.34 -34.57
C ALA A 13 7.98 -5.43 -33.37
N ALA A 14 9.12 -4.73 -33.39
CA ALA A 14 9.45 -3.73 -32.37
C ALA A 14 8.41 -2.60 -32.30
N LEU A 15 7.97 -2.07 -33.45
CA LEU A 15 6.96 -1.01 -33.49
C LEU A 15 5.62 -1.48 -32.89
N LEU A 16 5.21 -2.70 -33.21
CA LEU A 16 3.98 -3.30 -32.67
C LEU A 16 4.09 -3.49 -31.15
N LEU A 17 5.23 -4.00 -30.65
CA LEU A 17 5.46 -4.16 -29.22
C LEU A 17 5.54 -2.82 -28.47
N MET A 18 6.17 -1.79 -29.07
CA MET A 18 6.17 -0.45 -28.49
C MET A 18 4.77 0.16 -28.41
N LEU A 19 3.93 -0.05 -29.44
CA LEU A 19 2.54 0.40 -29.41
C LEU A 19 1.75 -0.34 -28.32
N PHE A 20 1.91 -1.67 -28.23
CA PHE A 20 1.31 -2.47 -27.19
C PHE A 20 1.74 -2.02 -25.78
N PHE A 21 3.04 -1.74 -25.60
CA PHE A 21 3.59 -1.20 -24.35
C PHE A 21 2.97 0.16 -24.00
N ALA A 22 2.88 1.08 -24.96
CA ALA A 22 2.27 2.40 -24.74
C ALA A 22 0.78 2.32 -24.36
N ILE A 23 0.00 1.48 -25.06
CA ILE A 23 -1.41 1.23 -24.73
C ILE A 23 -1.53 0.63 -23.33
N SER A 24 -0.66 -0.31 -22.98
CA SER A 24 -0.65 -0.96 -21.66
C SER A 24 -0.40 0.02 -20.53
N ILE A 25 0.55 0.95 -20.68
CA ILE A 25 0.81 1.99 -19.68
C ILE A 25 -0.38 2.95 -19.58
N GLY A 26 -0.95 3.36 -20.72
CA GLY A 26 -2.13 4.22 -20.72
C GLY A 26 -3.31 3.60 -19.97
N LEU A 27 -3.58 2.31 -20.20
CA LEU A 27 -4.61 1.56 -19.46
C LEU A 27 -4.26 1.43 -17.97
N ALA A 28 -2.98 1.25 -17.63
CA ALA A 28 -2.55 1.18 -16.24
C ALA A 28 -2.83 2.50 -15.49
N THR A 29 -2.65 3.66 -16.12
CA THR A 29 -2.96 4.97 -15.52
C THR A 29 -4.44 5.11 -15.19
N PHE A 30 -5.34 4.65 -16.07
CA PHE A 30 -6.78 4.64 -15.76
C PHE A 30 -7.11 3.66 -14.64
N LEU A 31 -6.51 2.47 -14.66
CA LEU A 31 -6.70 1.47 -13.60
C LEU A 31 -6.23 2.00 -12.24
N GLU A 32 -5.11 2.71 -12.21
CA GLU A 32 -4.57 3.36 -11.01
C GLU A 32 -5.51 4.42 -10.45
N ASN A 33 -6.11 5.24 -11.33
CA ASN A 33 -7.06 6.26 -10.92
C ASN A 33 -8.30 5.64 -10.25
N ASP A 34 -8.86 4.59 -10.87
CA ASP A 34 -10.16 4.03 -10.50
C ASP A 34 -10.05 3.03 -9.33
N TYR A 35 -8.97 2.25 -9.28
CA TYR A 35 -8.81 1.13 -8.36
C TYR A 35 -7.57 1.22 -7.45
N GLY A 36 -6.74 2.26 -7.64
CA GLY A 36 -5.56 2.52 -6.84
C GLY A 36 -4.26 1.89 -7.38
N THR A 37 -3.15 2.34 -6.80
CA THR A 37 -1.78 2.02 -7.24
C THR A 37 -1.47 0.54 -7.15
N ILE A 38 -1.97 -0.14 -6.11
CA ILE A 38 -1.73 -1.57 -5.87
C ILE A 38 -2.39 -2.41 -6.95
N ALA A 39 -3.63 -2.09 -7.34
CA ALA A 39 -4.34 -2.80 -8.38
C ALA A 39 -3.65 -2.64 -9.75
N ALA A 40 -3.23 -1.41 -10.10
CA ALA A 40 -2.50 -1.13 -11.33
C ALA A 40 -1.17 -1.90 -11.39
N ARG A 41 -0.45 -1.96 -10.26
CA ARG A 41 0.75 -2.78 -10.16
C ARG A 41 0.45 -4.26 -10.31
N ALA A 42 -0.56 -4.79 -9.62
CA ALA A 42 -0.91 -6.21 -9.66
C ALA A 42 -1.31 -6.69 -11.06
N VAL A 43 -2.09 -5.89 -11.78
CA VAL A 43 -2.66 -6.28 -13.09
C VAL A 43 -1.71 -6.00 -14.25
N VAL A 44 -1.00 -4.87 -14.22
CA VAL A 44 -0.19 -4.39 -15.36
C VAL A 44 1.29 -4.32 -15.02
N PHE A 45 1.73 -3.44 -14.12
CA PHE A 45 3.16 -3.15 -13.97
C PHE A 45 3.99 -4.35 -13.49
N ASN A 46 3.42 -5.20 -12.63
CA ASN A 46 4.07 -6.40 -12.12
C ASN A 46 3.68 -7.69 -12.87
N SER A 47 2.98 -7.57 -13.99
CA SER A 47 2.55 -8.74 -14.77
C SER A 47 3.70 -9.37 -15.57
N TRP A 48 3.62 -10.70 -15.73
CA TRP A 48 4.61 -11.48 -16.50
C TRP A 48 4.59 -11.12 -18.00
N TRP A 49 3.44 -10.73 -18.54
CA TRP A 49 3.28 -10.44 -19.97
C TRP A 49 3.93 -9.11 -20.34
N LEU A 50 3.89 -8.11 -19.45
CA LEU A 50 4.55 -6.83 -19.67
C LEU A 50 6.07 -7.01 -19.61
N GLU A 51 6.53 -7.82 -18.67
CA GLU A 51 7.94 -8.18 -18.55
C GLU A 51 8.44 -8.95 -19.79
N LEU A 52 7.66 -9.91 -20.28
CA LEU A 52 7.97 -10.60 -21.53
C LEU A 52 8.03 -9.63 -22.71
N CYS A 53 7.10 -8.67 -22.79
CA CYS A 53 7.11 -7.63 -23.81
C CYS A 53 8.42 -6.82 -23.76
N LEU A 54 8.85 -6.36 -22.58
CA LEU A 54 10.10 -5.62 -22.38
C LEU A 54 11.33 -6.47 -22.71
N PHE A 55 11.34 -7.73 -22.32
CA PHE A 55 12.43 -8.66 -22.61
C PHE A 55 12.59 -8.90 -24.12
N VAL A 56 11.47 -9.15 -24.82
CA VAL A 56 11.48 -9.31 -26.28
C VAL A 56 11.92 -8.01 -26.95
N LEU A 57 11.41 -6.85 -26.51
CA LEU A 57 11.81 -5.55 -27.05
C LEU A 57 13.32 -5.30 -26.89
N CYS A 58 13.88 -5.58 -25.71
CA CYS A 58 15.32 -5.50 -25.44
C CYS A 58 16.12 -6.43 -26.37
N SER A 59 15.66 -7.66 -26.55
CA SER A 59 16.27 -8.63 -27.46
C SER A 59 16.28 -8.14 -28.92
N ILE A 60 15.19 -7.49 -29.37
CA ILE A 60 15.12 -6.89 -30.71
C ILE A 60 16.14 -5.76 -30.86
N PHE A 61 16.28 -4.89 -29.85
CA PHE A 61 17.26 -3.81 -29.90
C PHE A 61 18.69 -4.33 -29.98
N ILE A 62 19.04 -5.35 -29.20
CA ILE A 62 20.36 -6.01 -29.25
C ILE A 62 20.58 -6.63 -30.62
N PHE A 63 19.61 -7.36 -31.16
CA PHE A 63 19.74 -8.01 -32.46
C PHE A 63 19.92 -6.99 -33.61
N ASN A 64 19.19 -5.88 -33.57
CA ASN A 64 19.25 -4.82 -34.58
C ASN A 64 20.62 -4.13 -34.63
N ILE A 65 21.33 -4.03 -33.50
CA ILE A 65 22.69 -3.48 -33.45
C ILE A 65 23.63 -4.26 -34.37
N PHE A 66 23.61 -5.59 -34.29
CA PHE A 66 24.47 -6.45 -35.11
C PHE A 66 23.97 -6.58 -36.55
N LYS A 67 22.66 -6.81 -36.75
CA LYS A 67 22.06 -6.98 -38.09
C LYS A 67 22.28 -5.78 -39.00
N TYR A 68 22.15 -4.56 -38.46
CA TYR A 68 22.30 -3.32 -39.23
C TYR A 68 23.70 -2.69 -39.10
N LYS A 69 24.64 -3.37 -38.43
CA LYS A 69 26.02 -2.92 -38.19
C LYS A 69 26.06 -1.49 -37.65
N LEU A 70 25.29 -1.25 -36.59
CA LEU A 70 25.16 0.09 -35.99
C LEU A 70 26.46 0.59 -35.34
N HIS A 71 27.42 -0.30 -35.08
CA HIS A 71 28.77 0.05 -34.61
C HIS A 71 29.60 0.89 -35.61
N SER A 72 29.12 1.10 -36.83
CA SER A 72 29.80 1.98 -37.79
C SER A 72 29.76 3.44 -37.35
N LEU A 73 30.85 4.18 -37.58
CA LEU A 73 30.99 5.60 -37.17
C LEU A 73 29.85 6.49 -37.67
N ASN A 74 29.33 6.19 -38.87
CA ASN A 74 28.24 6.96 -39.49
C ASN A 74 26.87 6.71 -38.83
N LYS A 75 26.75 5.64 -38.02
CA LYS A 75 25.51 5.22 -37.35
C LYS A 75 25.60 5.32 -35.83
N LEU A 76 26.65 5.94 -35.29
CA LEU A 76 26.80 6.20 -33.85
C LEU A 76 25.57 6.83 -33.19
N PRO A 77 24.85 7.80 -33.81
CA PRO A 77 23.65 8.34 -33.17
C PRO A 77 22.58 7.25 -32.94
N ILE A 78 22.36 6.39 -33.94
CA ILE A 78 21.38 5.30 -33.87
C ILE A 78 21.85 4.22 -32.88
N LEU A 79 23.16 3.95 -32.81
CA LEU A 79 23.74 3.03 -31.83
C LEU A 79 23.49 3.50 -30.40
N PHE A 80 23.80 4.77 -30.10
CA PHE A 80 23.57 5.36 -28.77
C PHE A 80 22.08 5.34 -28.38
N LEU A 81 21.17 5.52 -29.36
CA LEU A 81 19.74 5.39 -29.12
C LEU A 81 19.34 3.97 -28.70
N HIS A 82 19.84 2.94 -29.40
CA HIS A 82 19.54 1.55 -29.03
C HIS A 82 20.15 1.17 -27.69
N LEU A 83 21.40 1.58 -27.45
CA LEU A 83 22.09 1.35 -26.19
C LEU A 83 21.34 1.99 -25.01
N SER A 84 20.79 3.20 -25.21
CA SER A 84 19.93 3.85 -24.22
C SER A 84 18.75 2.97 -23.83
N PHE A 85 17.96 2.50 -24.79
CA PHE A 85 16.79 1.67 -24.48
C PHE A 85 17.17 0.35 -23.79
N ILE A 86 18.25 -0.29 -24.23
CA ILE A 86 18.75 -1.53 -23.61
C ILE A 86 19.15 -1.27 -22.15
N LEU A 87 19.95 -0.23 -21.90
CA LEU A 87 20.40 0.12 -20.54
C LEU A 87 19.23 0.50 -19.64
N ILE A 88 18.25 1.28 -20.14
CA ILE A 88 17.06 1.65 -19.36
C ILE A 88 16.24 0.41 -18.98
N ILE A 89 16.00 -0.51 -19.93
CA ILE A 89 15.23 -1.75 -19.65
C ILE A 89 15.97 -2.64 -18.66
N ILE A 90 17.28 -2.84 -18.83
CA ILE A 90 18.09 -3.65 -17.92
C ILE A 90 18.13 -3.01 -16.52
N GLY A 91 18.36 -1.69 -16.44
CA GLY A 91 18.39 -0.95 -15.19
C GLY A 91 17.04 -1.03 -14.45
N ALA A 92 15.92 -0.89 -15.17
CA ALA A 92 14.58 -1.07 -14.60
C ALA A 92 14.35 -2.50 -14.08
N GLY A 93 14.85 -3.52 -14.80
CA GLY A 93 14.83 -4.91 -14.34
C GLY A 93 15.61 -5.12 -13.04
N ILE A 94 16.80 -4.51 -12.92
CA ILE A 94 17.61 -4.58 -11.69
C ILE A 94 16.89 -3.90 -10.53
N THR A 95 16.35 -2.69 -10.72
CA THR A 95 15.58 -1.99 -9.67
C THR A 95 14.38 -2.84 -9.22
N ARG A 96 13.66 -3.47 -10.15
CA ARG A 96 12.50 -4.33 -9.82
C ARG A 96 12.85 -5.54 -8.95
N TYR A 97 13.94 -6.23 -9.27
CA TYR A 97 14.27 -7.52 -8.65
C TYR A 97 15.19 -7.42 -7.44
N VAL A 98 15.98 -6.36 -7.35
CA VAL A 98 17.01 -6.19 -6.32
C VAL A 98 16.77 -4.92 -5.49
N GLY A 99 16.07 -3.93 -6.04
CA GLY A 99 15.78 -2.67 -5.36
C GLY A 99 14.88 -2.88 -4.15
N GLN A 100 15.16 -2.13 -3.08
CA GLN A 100 14.28 -2.04 -1.92
C GLN A 100 13.71 -0.64 -1.84
N GLU A 101 12.39 -0.57 -1.71
CA GLU A 101 11.66 0.68 -1.60
C GLU A 101 10.86 0.70 -0.30
N GLY A 102 10.76 1.88 0.28
CA GLY A 102 10.01 2.07 1.52
C GLY A 102 9.74 3.52 1.84
N VAL A 103 9.18 3.71 3.02
CA VAL A 103 8.81 5.01 3.56
C VAL A 103 9.35 5.13 4.98
N MET A 104 9.96 6.26 5.27
CA MET A 104 10.43 6.65 6.59
C MET A 104 9.64 7.87 7.04
N ARG A 105 8.98 7.78 8.19
CA ARG A 105 8.31 8.91 8.84
C ARG A 105 9.18 9.42 9.98
N ILE A 106 9.39 10.73 10.07
CA ILE A 106 10.19 11.34 11.14
C ILE A 106 9.41 12.53 11.69
N ARG A 107 9.27 12.61 13.01
CA ARG A 107 8.69 13.77 13.69
C ARG A 107 9.74 14.83 13.92
N GLU A 108 9.36 16.09 13.94
CA GLU A 108 10.27 17.18 14.26
C GLU A 108 10.86 16.98 15.66
N GLY A 109 12.16 17.24 15.79
CA GLY A 109 12.89 17.03 17.03
C GLY A 109 13.13 15.55 17.38
N SER A 110 12.84 14.61 16.48
CA SER A 110 13.03 13.18 16.69
C SER A 110 14.04 12.56 15.73
N LEU A 111 14.61 11.45 16.17
CA LEU A 111 15.55 10.64 15.40
C LEU A 111 14.86 9.37 14.93
N ASN A 112 15.10 8.98 13.67
CA ASN A 112 14.66 7.71 13.12
C ASN A 112 15.81 7.01 12.37
N SER A 113 15.98 5.72 12.62
CA SER A 113 16.97 4.86 11.95
C SER A 113 16.29 3.66 11.27
N GLN A 114 15.00 3.76 10.98
CA GLN A 114 14.18 2.68 10.46
C GLN A 114 13.25 3.17 9.36
N PHE A 115 12.96 2.30 8.39
CA PHE A 115 11.96 2.56 7.35
C PHE A 115 11.09 1.32 7.12
N ILE A 116 9.87 1.56 6.66
CA ILE A 116 8.87 0.53 6.41
C ILE A 116 8.83 0.23 4.92
N SER A 117 8.80 -1.04 4.51
CA SER A 117 8.80 -1.43 3.10
C SER A 117 7.51 -1.01 2.37
N SER A 118 7.63 -0.66 1.09
CA SER A 118 6.47 -0.35 0.24
C SER A 118 5.69 -1.61 -0.18
N ASN A 119 6.39 -2.75 -0.26
CA ASN A 119 5.80 -4.05 -0.57
C ASN A 119 5.30 -4.71 0.72
N LEU A 120 4.25 -5.53 0.59
CA LEU A 120 3.63 -6.23 1.71
C LEU A 120 4.11 -7.68 1.76
N PHE A 121 4.20 -8.21 2.96
CA PHE A 121 4.69 -9.55 3.21
C PHE A 121 3.75 -10.31 4.13
N LEU A 122 3.62 -11.60 3.85
CA LEU A 122 3.14 -12.58 4.82
C LEU A 122 4.37 -13.19 5.49
N GLU A 123 4.57 -12.84 6.75
CA GLU A 123 5.57 -13.49 7.60
C GLU A 123 4.87 -14.56 8.43
N PHE A 124 5.51 -15.72 8.53
CA PHE A 124 5.02 -16.80 9.36
C PHE A 124 6.19 -17.50 10.03
N LYS A 125 6.01 -17.80 11.31
CA LYS A 125 6.96 -18.51 12.15
C LYS A 125 6.25 -19.70 12.80
N ILE A 126 6.91 -20.85 12.77
CA ILE A 126 6.44 -22.11 13.33
C ILE A 126 7.49 -22.58 14.31
N HIS A 127 7.10 -22.93 15.54
CA HIS A 127 8.01 -23.57 16.49
C HIS A 127 7.30 -24.60 17.38
N ASP A 128 8.07 -25.55 17.88
CA ASP A 128 7.66 -26.59 18.84
C ASP A 128 8.47 -26.51 20.15
N ASN A 129 9.11 -25.35 20.40
CA ASN A 129 10.08 -25.08 21.47
C ASN A 129 11.45 -25.76 21.33
N LYS A 130 11.68 -26.56 20.27
CA LYS A 130 13.00 -27.16 19.96
C LYS A 130 13.53 -26.66 18.63
N PHE A 131 12.67 -26.68 17.62
CA PHE A 131 12.93 -26.24 16.26
C PHE A 131 12.09 -25.00 15.95
N GLU A 132 12.63 -24.18 15.06
CA GLU A 132 11.99 -22.97 14.57
C GLU A 132 12.11 -22.93 13.05
N TYR A 133 11.00 -22.61 12.39
CA TYR A 133 10.95 -22.33 10.96
C TYR A 133 10.40 -20.93 10.75
N ASN A 134 11.16 -20.10 10.05
CA ASN A 134 10.77 -18.75 9.67
C ASN A 134 10.64 -18.66 8.16
N GLY A 135 9.47 -18.25 7.70
CA GLY A 135 9.19 -18.00 6.29
C GLY A 135 8.63 -16.61 6.08
N LYS A 136 8.90 -16.07 4.89
CA LYS A 136 8.29 -14.83 4.42
C LYS A 136 7.93 -14.97 2.95
N LYS A 137 6.80 -14.38 2.56
CA LYS A 137 6.38 -14.31 1.16
C LYS A 137 5.91 -12.90 0.85
N GLU A 138 6.49 -12.32 -0.20
CA GLU A 138 6.00 -11.05 -0.75
C GLU A 138 4.63 -11.26 -1.37
N LEU A 139 3.70 -10.34 -1.08
CA LEU A 139 2.32 -10.37 -1.53
C LEU A 139 1.97 -9.06 -2.23
N LEU A 140 1.36 -9.19 -3.40
CA LEU A 140 0.75 -8.09 -4.14
C LEU A 140 -0.73 -8.43 -4.36
N LEU A 141 -1.53 -8.18 -3.33
CA LEU A 141 -2.96 -8.49 -3.32
C LEU A 141 -3.76 -7.29 -3.77
N SER A 142 -4.80 -7.52 -4.56
CA SER A 142 -5.79 -6.49 -4.89
C SER A 142 -7.18 -7.08 -4.95
N SER A 143 -8.22 -6.27 -4.79
CA SER A 143 -9.62 -6.70 -4.90
C SER A 143 -10.01 -7.24 -6.29
N ILE A 144 -9.23 -6.92 -7.33
CA ILE A 144 -9.55 -7.23 -8.74
C ILE A 144 -8.64 -8.32 -9.31
N SER A 145 -7.45 -8.49 -8.76
CA SER A 145 -6.52 -9.53 -9.20
C SER A 145 -6.98 -10.91 -8.74
N LYS A 146 -6.68 -11.93 -9.54
CA LYS A 146 -6.85 -13.34 -9.14
C LYS A 146 -5.76 -13.71 -8.13
N ASN A 147 -6.01 -13.39 -6.87
CA ASN A 147 -5.11 -13.69 -5.77
C ASN A 147 -5.08 -15.19 -5.52
N GLN A 148 -3.88 -15.77 -5.49
CA GLN A 148 -3.69 -17.17 -5.15
C GLN A 148 -2.27 -17.40 -4.66
N PHE A 149 -2.14 -18.16 -3.58
CA PHE A 149 -0.86 -18.71 -3.17
C PHE A 149 -1.07 -19.99 -2.37
N LYS A 150 -0.05 -20.84 -2.43
CA LYS A 150 0.07 -22.04 -1.63
C LYS A 150 1.53 -22.18 -1.21
N ILE A 151 1.77 -22.44 0.07
CA ILE A 151 3.10 -22.59 0.65
C ILE A 151 3.11 -23.93 1.41
N PRO A 152 3.65 -25.00 0.81
CA PRO A 152 3.84 -26.26 1.50
C PRO A 152 5.11 -26.17 2.38
N ILE A 153 4.99 -26.58 3.64
CA ILE A 153 6.07 -26.58 4.62
C ILE A 153 6.10 -27.95 5.28
N SER A 154 7.29 -28.57 5.30
CA SER A 154 7.53 -29.76 6.11
C SER A 154 8.21 -29.34 7.39
N PHE A 155 7.55 -29.55 8.54
CA PHE A 155 8.05 -29.18 9.86
C PHE A 155 7.87 -30.36 10.81
N ASP A 156 8.98 -30.90 11.34
CA ASP A 156 9.00 -32.04 12.26
C ASP A 156 8.09 -33.21 11.81
N HIS A 157 8.30 -33.68 10.57
CA HIS A 157 7.50 -34.75 9.92
C HIS A 157 5.99 -34.44 9.76
N LYS A 158 5.52 -33.25 10.12
CA LYS A 158 4.17 -32.75 9.83
C LYS A 158 4.19 -31.92 8.56
N ASN A 159 3.21 -32.16 7.70
CA ASN A 159 2.97 -31.34 6.52
C ASN A 159 2.02 -30.20 6.89
N VAL A 160 2.57 -28.99 6.91
CA VAL A 160 1.85 -27.75 7.15
C VAL A 160 1.64 -27.07 5.80
N GLN A 161 0.42 -26.63 5.52
CA GLN A 161 0.09 -25.98 4.25
C GLN A 161 -0.62 -24.67 4.53
N ILE A 162 -0.06 -23.58 3.99
CA ILE A 162 -0.60 -22.23 4.10
C ILE A 162 -1.16 -21.83 2.74
N GLU A 163 -2.45 -21.52 2.67
CA GLU A 163 -3.16 -21.17 1.44
C GLU A 163 -3.90 -19.85 1.56
N TYR A 164 -4.01 -19.16 0.42
CA TYR A 164 -4.92 -18.03 0.28
C TYR A 164 -6.37 -18.47 0.50
N HIS A 165 -7.11 -17.78 1.36
CA HIS A 165 -8.56 -17.96 1.49
C HIS A 165 -9.33 -16.79 0.88
N ASN A 166 -9.05 -15.57 1.33
CA ASN A 166 -9.77 -14.37 0.88
C ASN A 166 -8.96 -13.10 1.20
N PHE A 167 -9.26 -12.01 0.49
CA PHE A 167 -8.67 -10.70 0.74
C PHE A 167 -9.75 -9.62 0.63
N ILE A 168 -9.86 -8.81 1.67
CA ILE A 168 -10.86 -7.73 1.78
C ILE A 168 -10.08 -6.46 2.05
N GLN A 169 -10.15 -5.52 1.11
CA GLN A 169 -9.62 -4.17 1.28
C GLN A 169 -10.52 -3.38 2.22
N ASP A 170 -9.93 -2.48 3.01
CA ASP A 170 -10.64 -1.54 3.90
C ASP A 170 -11.89 -2.16 4.57
N PRO A 171 -11.71 -3.23 5.36
CA PRO A 171 -12.78 -4.10 5.81
C PRO A 171 -13.68 -3.38 6.82
N VAL A 172 -14.86 -2.96 6.37
CA VAL A 172 -15.92 -2.46 7.24
C VAL A 172 -16.85 -3.59 7.66
N ASP A 173 -17.40 -3.46 8.86
CA ASP A 173 -18.47 -4.35 9.31
C ASP A 173 -19.72 -4.07 8.49
N PHE A 174 -20.27 -5.13 7.89
CA PHE A 174 -21.51 -5.10 7.14
C PHE A 174 -22.46 -6.13 7.72
N LEU A 175 -23.68 -5.70 8.02
CA LEU A 175 -24.69 -6.57 8.60
C LEU A 175 -25.49 -7.26 7.49
N LEU A 176 -25.52 -8.59 7.52
CA LEU A 176 -26.38 -9.43 6.68
C LEU A 176 -27.47 -10.05 7.53
N GLU A 177 -28.72 -9.70 7.27
CA GLU A 177 -29.86 -10.44 7.81
C GLU A 177 -29.90 -11.85 7.19
N THR A 178 -30.07 -12.87 8.03
CA THR A 178 -30.10 -14.26 7.61
C THR A 178 -31.27 -14.98 8.25
N THR A 179 -31.81 -15.99 7.57
CA THR A 179 -32.84 -16.87 8.14
C THR A 179 -32.24 -18.01 8.97
N ASP A 180 -30.96 -18.35 8.75
CA ASP A 180 -30.32 -19.54 9.32
C ASP A 180 -29.12 -19.17 10.22
N GLN A 181 -29.17 -19.56 11.50
CA GLN A 181 -28.17 -19.26 12.54
C GLN A 181 -27.75 -17.77 12.57
N GLY A 182 -28.73 -16.87 12.62
CA GLY A 182 -28.49 -15.46 12.87
C GLY A 182 -28.26 -15.19 14.36
N GLU A 183 -27.50 -14.13 14.66
CA GLU A 183 -27.31 -13.63 16.01
C GLU A 183 -28.17 -12.39 16.26
N ASN A 184 -28.35 -12.08 17.55
CA ASN A 184 -29.05 -10.89 17.99
C ASN A 184 -28.05 -9.73 18.07
N ILE A 185 -28.26 -8.68 17.27
CA ILE A 185 -27.28 -7.61 17.08
C ILE A 185 -27.96 -6.25 17.24
N VAL A 186 -27.30 -5.34 17.95
CA VAL A 186 -27.69 -3.94 18.06
C VAL A 186 -26.77 -3.08 17.19
N GLU A 187 -27.35 -2.14 16.44
CA GLU A 187 -26.62 -1.14 15.65
C GLU A 187 -26.68 0.25 16.31
N PHE A 188 -25.51 0.78 16.61
CA PHE A 188 -25.29 2.15 17.05
C PHE A 188 -24.68 2.99 15.94
N ILE A 189 -25.07 4.27 15.83
CA ILE A 189 -24.38 5.24 14.98
C ILE A 189 -23.58 6.20 15.86
N VAL A 190 -22.30 6.39 15.51
CA VAL A 190 -21.39 7.31 16.21
C VAL A 190 -20.69 8.25 15.25
N PRO A 191 -20.26 9.44 15.69
CA PRO A 191 -19.37 10.29 14.90
C PRO A 191 -18.06 9.55 14.56
N ALA A 192 -17.67 9.58 13.28
CA ALA A 192 -16.41 9.03 12.81
C ALA A 192 -15.24 9.98 13.13
N LYS A 193 -14.02 9.44 13.28
CA LYS A 193 -12.82 10.24 13.63
C LYS A 193 -12.44 11.27 12.56
N GLU A 194 -12.73 11.01 11.29
CA GLU A 194 -12.42 11.89 10.16
C GLU A 194 -13.62 12.72 9.68
N GLY A 195 -14.69 12.79 10.49
CA GLY A 195 -15.96 13.43 10.13
C GLY A 195 -16.96 12.46 9.49
N GLY A 196 -18.25 12.76 9.64
CA GLY A 196 -19.33 11.85 9.24
C GLY A 196 -19.79 10.93 10.36
N MET A 197 -20.53 9.87 10.00
CA MET A 197 -21.18 8.94 10.93
C MET A 197 -20.82 7.49 10.58
N ASP A 198 -20.37 6.73 11.58
CA ASP A 198 -20.05 5.30 11.50
C ASP A 198 -21.14 4.46 12.14
N SER A 199 -21.51 3.35 11.51
CA SER A 199 -22.29 2.28 12.15
C SER A 199 -21.37 1.33 12.92
N LYS A 200 -21.70 1.05 14.18
CA LYS A 200 -21.06 0.06 15.05
C LYS A 200 -22.08 -1.00 15.44
N TYR A 201 -21.66 -2.26 15.34
CA TYR A 201 -22.52 -3.42 15.62
C TYR A 201 -22.06 -4.11 16.91
N LEU A 202 -23.01 -4.52 17.73
CA LEU A 202 -22.76 -5.22 19.00
C LEU A 202 -23.63 -6.47 19.10
N ASN A 203 -22.98 -7.63 19.22
CA ASN A 203 -23.65 -8.91 19.40
C ASN A 203 -24.15 -9.05 20.84
N ARG A 204 -25.26 -9.76 21.01
CA ARG A 204 -25.79 -10.12 22.32
C ARG A 204 -24.79 -10.96 23.10
N TYR A 205 -24.72 -10.73 24.41
CA TYR A 205 -23.77 -11.32 25.35
C TYR A 205 -22.30 -10.93 25.12
N ASN A 206 -22.04 -9.92 24.29
CA ASN A 206 -20.70 -9.35 24.10
C ASN A 206 -20.68 -7.89 24.58
N GLN A 207 -19.46 -7.38 24.70
CA GLN A 207 -19.16 -5.96 24.92
C GLN A 207 -18.19 -5.46 23.85
N SER A 208 -18.27 -4.18 23.49
CA SER A 208 -17.32 -3.53 22.59
C SER A 208 -17.03 -2.10 23.05
N VAL A 209 -15.80 -1.64 22.80
CA VAL A 209 -15.42 -0.27 23.10
C VAL A 209 -15.81 0.62 21.93
N ILE A 210 -16.75 1.53 22.16
CA ILE A 210 -17.25 2.48 21.16
C ILE A 210 -16.81 3.88 21.58
N ASN A 211 -15.92 4.49 20.80
CA ASN A 211 -15.34 5.83 21.06
C ASN A 211 -14.81 6.03 22.50
N GLY A 212 -14.27 4.97 23.10
CA GLY A 212 -13.70 4.99 24.45
C GLY A 212 -14.66 4.64 25.58
N ILE A 213 -15.91 4.30 25.27
CA ILE A 213 -16.92 3.83 26.22
C ILE A 213 -17.09 2.33 26.05
N ASN A 214 -17.04 1.56 27.14
CA ASN A 214 -17.35 0.14 27.09
C ASN A 214 -18.87 -0.08 27.03
N VAL A 215 -19.37 -0.56 25.90
CA VAL A 215 -20.79 -0.80 25.64
C VAL A 215 -21.06 -2.30 25.63
N GLY A 216 -21.95 -2.77 26.51
CA GLY A 216 -22.39 -4.16 26.57
C GLY A 216 -23.83 -4.33 26.10
N PHE A 217 -24.16 -5.52 25.58
CA PHE A 217 -25.52 -5.90 25.24
C PHE A 217 -25.92 -7.23 25.87
N ASP A 218 -26.83 -7.21 26.84
CA ASP A 218 -27.21 -8.34 27.69
C ASP A 218 -25.97 -9.08 28.23
N HIS A 219 -24.90 -8.34 28.52
CA HIS A 219 -23.61 -8.88 28.95
C HIS A 219 -23.60 -9.14 30.46
N GLN A 220 -22.92 -10.20 30.89
CA GLN A 220 -22.88 -10.61 32.31
C GLN A 220 -22.00 -9.72 33.19
N PHE A 221 -21.06 -8.97 32.61
CA PHE A 221 -20.15 -8.10 33.35
C PHE A 221 -20.52 -6.62 33.19
N GLN A 222 -20.17 -5.82 34.21
CA GLN A 222 -20.53 -4.40 34.29
C GLN A 222 -19.78 -3.58 33.21
N SER A 223 -20.53 -3.12 32.22
CA SER A 223 -20.08 -2.18 31.18
C SER A 223 -20.33 -0.72 31.60
N ASP A 224 -19.67 0.24 30.97
CA ASP A 224 -19.91 1.67 31.22
C ASP A 224 -21.31 2.10 30.75
N PHE A 225 -21.78 1.46 29.68
CA PHE A 225 -23.11 1.60 29.13
C PHE A 225 -23.65 0.21 28.78
N GLU A 226 -24.56 -0.30 29.59
CA GLU A 226 -25.14 -1.64 29.40
C GLU A 226 -26.53 -1.51 28.78
N VAL A 227 -26.71 -2.12 27.62
CA VAL A 227 -28.00 -2.21 26.92
C VAL A 227 -28.58 -3.57 27.23
N PHE A 228 -29.86 -3.61 27.55
CA PHE A 228 -30.52 -4.88 27.83
C PHE A 228 -31.97 -4.88 27.36
N LYS A 229 -32.45 -6.05 27.00
CA LYS A 229 -33.81 -6.24 26.50
C LYS A 229 -34.70 -6.79 27.61
N VAL A 230 -35.78 -6.08 27.92
CA VAL A 230 -36.84 -6.57 28.81
C VAL A 230 -38.13 -6.65 28.00
N ASP A 231 -38.63 -7.86 27.84
CA ASP A 231 -39.76 -8.21 26.97
C ASP A 231 -39.50 -7.82 25.50
N SER A 232 -40.18 -6.77 25.01
CA SER A 232 -40.06 -6.22 23.65
C SER A 232 -39.36 -4.85 23.61
N LEU A 233 -38.99 -4.29 24.76
CA LEU A 233 -38.42 -2.95 24.86
C LEU A 233 -36.94 -2.99 25.27
N PHE A 234 -36.18 -2.09 24.67
CA PHE A 234 -34.77 -1.90 25.00
C PHE A 234 -34.63 -0.87 26.12
N TYR A 235 -33.77 -1.20 27.08
CA TYR A 235 -33.39 -0.34 28.18
C TYR A 235 -31.86 -0.23 28.21
N PHE A 236 -31.37 0.79 28.90
CA PHE A 236 -29.97 0.90 29.20
C PHE A 236 -29.73 1.40 30.63
N SER A 237 -28.54 1.13 31.13
CA SER A 237 -27.99 1.72 32.35
C SER A 237 -26.58 2.19 32.06
N SER A 238 -26.20 3.37 32.55
CA SER A 238 -24.84 3.90 32.39
C SER A 238 -24.26 4.34 33.72
N ILE A 239 -22.97 4.17 33.92
CA ILE A 239 -22.26 4.69 35.10
C ILE A 239 -22.09 6.22 35.04
N TYR A 240 -22.25 6.82 33.87
CA TYR A 240 -22.19 8.26 33.65
C TYR A 240 -23.58 8.87 33.54
N GLU A 241 -23.68 10.18 33.74
CA GLU A 241 -24.86 10.93 33.31
C GLU A 241 -24.95 10.94 31.78
N VAL A 242 -26.18 10.84 31.27
CA VAL A 242 -26.43 10.75 29.84
C VAL A 242 -27.35 11.87 29.40
N ASP A 243 -26.82 12.79 28.60
CA ASP A 243 -27.65 13.77 27.93
C ASP A 243 -28.38 13.11 26.77
N TYR A 244 -29.66 13.41 26.58
CA TYR A 244 -30.39 12.96 25.41
C TYR A 244 -30.97 14.12 24.62
N MET A 245 -31.04 13.94 23.31
CA MET A 245 -31.81 14.78 22.40
C MET A 245 -32.60 13.90 21.44
N ARG A 246 -33.94 13.96 21.51
CA ARG A 246 -34.79 13.25 20.55
C ARG A 246 -34.80 13.99 19.23
N MET A 247 -34.51 13.31 18.12
CA MET A 247 -34.42 13.95 16.81
C MET A 247 -35.80 14.34 16.25
N SER A 248 -36.88 13.70 16.70
CA SER A 248 -38.24 13.94 16.20
C SER A 248 -38.81 15.29 16.65
N ASP A 249 -38.55 15.69 17.89
CA ASP A 249 -39.14 16.88 18.51
C ASP A 249 -38.08 17.82 19.13
N GLN A 250 -36.80 17.48 19.00
CA GLN A 250 -35.65 18.19 19.58
C GLN A 250 -35.72 18.34 21.10
N SER A 251 -36.56 17.55 21.78
CA SER A 251 -36.63 17.55 23.24
C SER A 251 -35.30 17.08 23.83
N LYS A 252 -34.83 17.79 24.85
CA LYS A 252 -33.57 17.53 25.54
C LYS A 252 -33.80 17.25 27.01
N GLY A 253 -32.90 16.48 27.61
CA GLY A 253 -32.89 16.26 29.04
C GLY A 253 -31.64 15.50 29.46
N ILE A 254 -31.50 15.35 30.77
CA ILE A 254 -30.38 14.66 31.41
C ILE A 254 -30.94 13.43 32.12
N LEU A 255 -30.29 12.28 31.94
CA LEU A 255 -30.63 11.03 32.57
C LEU A 255 -29.56 10.70 33.62
N ASN A 256 -30.03 10.45 34.85
CA ASN A 256 -29.15 10.19 35.99
C ASN A 256 -28.34 8.90 35.79
N SER A 257 -27.09 8.91 36.26
CA SER A 257 -26.23 7.73 36.31
C SER A 257 -26.85 6.58 37.12
N ASN A 258 -26.44 5.34 36.83
CA ASN A 258 -26.79 4.09 37.51
C ASN A 258 -28.30 3.84 37.67
N THR A 259 -29.11 4.45 36.82
CA THR A 259 -30.56 4.24 36.80
C THR A 259 -31.00 3.67 35.45
N LYS A 260 -32.08 2.90 35.48
CA LYS A 260 -32.62 2.24 34.29
C LYS A 260 -33.43 3.22 33.45
N HIS A 261 -33.02 3.41 32.20
CA HIS A 261 -33.70 4.28 31.24
C HIS A 261 -34.13 3.52 30.01
N ARG A 262 -35.19 3.99 29.35
CA ARG A 262 -35.66 3.42 28.09
C ARG A 262 -34.76 3.86 26.93
N LEU A 263 -34.29 2.90 26.14
CA LEU A 263 -33.54 3.16 24.92
C LEU A 263 -34.53 3.40 23.77
N ASN A 264 -34.55 4.64 23.27
CA ASN A 264 -35.45 5.05 22.20
C ASN A 264 -34.68 5.17 20.88
N HIS A 265 -35.32 4.78 19.79
CA HIS A 265 -34.78 5.03 18.44
C HIS A 265 -34.72 6.54 18.15
N LYS A 266 -33.86 6.93 17.21
CA LYS A 266 -33.72 8.33 16.75
C LYS A 266 -33.49 9.32 17.89
N THR A 267 -32.83 8.87 18.95
CA THR A 267 -32.45 9.68 20.10
C THR A 267 -30.93 9.70 20.16
N LEU A 268 -30.36 10.90 20.16
CA LEU A 268 -28.95 11.13 20.37
C LEU A 268 -28.68 11.05 21.87
N TYR A 269 -27.82 10.13 22.28
CA TYR A 269 -27.32 10.00 23.64
C TYR A 269 -25.88 10.51 23.68
N THR A 270 -25.59 11.47 24.54
CA THR A 270 -24.23 11.99 24.76
C THR A 270 -23.76 11.55 26.13
N ILE A 271 -22.71 10.73 26.15
CA ILE A 271 -22.17 10.06 27.33
C ILE A 271 -20.69 10.43 27.42
N ASN A 272 -20.25 11.06 28.51
CA ASN A 272 -18.86 11.49 28.68
C ASN A 272 -18.28 12.25 27.45
N GLY A 273 -19.09 13.15 26.87
CA GLY A 273 -18.75 13.93 25.68
C GLY A 273 -18.83 13.18 24.34
N GLN A 274 -19.14 11.88 24.34
CA GLN A 274 -19.28 11.07 23.13
C GLN A 274 -20.74 10.87 22.75
N SER A 275 -21.05 11.10 21.46
CA SER A 275 -22.40 10.99 20.91
C SER A 275 -22.66 9.61 20.31
N MET A 276 -23.81 9.03 20.62
CA MET A 276 -24.23 7.71 20.14
C MET A 276 -25.74 7.66 19.88
N VAL A 277 -26.17 7.01 18.80
CA VAL A 277 -27.58 6.88 18.42
C VAL A 277 -27.93 5.42 18.28
N PHE A 278 -28.94 4.95 19.01
CA PHE A 278 -29.52 3.63 18.77
C PHE A 278 -30.35 3.65 17.49
N LYS A 279 -29.88 2.92 16.47
CA LYS A 279 -30.53 2.91 15.15
C LYS A 279 -31.53 1.76 15.05
N ASN A 280 -31.05 0.53 15.21
CA ASN A 280 -31.88 -0.65 15.00
C ASN A 280 -31.38 -1.88 15.79
N TYR A 281 -32.25 -2.88 15.89
CA TYR A 281 -31.94 -4.20 16.42
C TYR A 281 -32.33 -5.27 15.41
N TYR A 282 -31.48 -6.27 15.28
CA TYR A 282 -31.61 -7.37 14.33
C TYR A 282 -31.63 -8.67 15.10
N SER A 283 -32.71 -9.46 14.96
CA SER A 283 -32.87 -10.73 15.69
C SER A 283 -32.18 -11.92 15.03
N ASN A 284 -31.95 -11.86 13.72
CA ASN A 284 -31.23 -12.87 12.97
C ASN A 284 -30.30 -12.21 11.94
N ALA A 285 -29.14 -11.77 12.39
CA ALA A 285 -28.15 -11.18 11.50
C ALA A 285 -26.75 -11.72 11.77
N ARG A 286 -25.88 -11.61 10.77
CA ARG A 286 -24.45 -11.91 10.89
C ARG A 286 -23.65 -10.71 10.42
N ILE A 287 -22.59 -10.40 11.15
CA ILE A 287 -21.62 -9.40 10.72
C ILE A 287 -20.63 -10.09 9.79
N ILE A 288 -20.51 -9.56 8.58
CA ILE A 288 -19.48 -9.93 7.62
C ILE A 288 -18.57 -8.73 7.37
N LYS A 289 -17.31 -8.99 7.03
CA LYS A 289 -16.40 -7.94 6.57
C LYS A 289 -16.56 -7.74 5.07
N LYS A 290 -16.70 -6.49 4.62
CA LYS A 290 -16.76 -6.13 3.20
C LYS A 290 -15.98 -4.84 2.97
N SER A 291 -15.45 -4.65 1.77
CA SER A 291 -14.85 -3.37 1.36
C SER A 291 -15.91 -2.27 1.29
N SER A 292 -15.67 -1.13 1.94
CA SER A 292 -16.53 0.05 1.83
C SER A 292 -16.36 0.78 0.50
N THR A 293 -15.16 0.76 -0.05
CA THR A 293 -14.76 1.51 -1.25
C THR A 293 -14.13 0.58 -2.30
N ILE A 294 -14.17 1.03 -3.55
CA ILE A 294 -13.49 0.35 -4.67
C ILE A 294 -11.99 0.71 -4.67
N LYS A 295 -11.68 1.96 -4.32
CA LYS A 295 -10.31 2.46 -4.16
C LYS A 295 -9.85 2.23 -2.73
N ASN A 296 -8.65 1.68 -2.60
CA ASN A 296 -8.02 1.39 -1.32
C ASN A 296 -7.59 2.68 -0.62
N ASP A 297 -7.90 2.81 0.66
CA ASP A 297 -7.40 3.84 1.56
C ASP A 297 -6.11 3.36 2.24
N GLU A 298 -4.98 3.97 1.90
CA GLU A 298 -3.67 3.56 2.42
C GLU A 298 -3.52 3.74 3.95
N LEU A 299 -4.45 4.43 4.61
CA LEU A 299 -4.46 4.62 6.06
C LEU A 299 -5.19 3.49 6.81
N GLN A 300 -6.06 2.74 6.14
CA GLN A 300 -6.82 1.65 6.76
C GLN A 300 -6.08 0.31 6.57
N PRO A 301 -6.13 -0.58 7.57
CA PRO A 301 -5.56 -1.92 7.42
C PRO A 301 -6.48 -2.78 6.55
N ASP A 302 -5.92 -3.51 5.59
CA ASP A 302 -6.64 -4.55 4.86
C ASP A 302 -6.78 -5.83 5.71
N LEU A 303 -7.71 -6.71 5.33
CA LEU A 303 -7.89 -8.04 5.91
C LEU A 303 -7.46 -9.13 4.92
N LEU A 304 -6.41 -9.86 5.27
CA LEU A 304 -6.01 -11.09 4.60
C LEU A 304 -6.49 -12.31 5.41
N GLN A 305 -7.29 -13.16 4.77
CA GLN A 305 -7.68 -14.44 5.33
C GLN A 305 -6.81 -15.56 4.76
N VAL A 306 -6.17 -16.31 5.64
CA VAL A 306 -5.25 -17.41 5.30
C VAL A 306 -5.80 -18.71 5.85
N LYS A 307 -5.85 -19.74 5.02
CA LYS A 307 -6.19 -21.09 5.44
C LYS A 307 -4.92 -21.83 5.83
N LEU A 308 -4.88 -22.34 7.05
CA LEU A 308 -3.81 -23.19 7.57
C LEU A 308 -4.33 -24.62 7.70
N SER A 309 -3.67 -25.55 7.03
CA SER A 309 -4.01 -26.97 7.04
C SER A 309 -2.86 -27.80 7.62
N ILE A 310 -3.15 -28.64 8.62
CA ILE A 310 -2.20 -29.57 9.23
C ILE A 310 -2.88 -30.93 9.43
N SER A 311 -2.35 -31.98 8.79
CA SER A 311 -2.80 -33.37 8.99
C SER A 311 -4.34 -33.51 8.98
N GLU A 312 -4.98 -32.97 7.92
CA GLU A 312 -6.43 -32.96 7.67
C GLU A 312 -7.30 -32.01 8.52
N LYS A 313 -6.72 -31.24 9.45
CA LYS A 313 -7.43 -30.17 10.15
C LYS A 313 -7.13 -28.82 9.53
N ASP A 314 -8.18 -28.05 9.30
CA ASP A 314 -8.12 -26.71 8.71
C ASP A 314 -8.52 -25.65 9.74
N THR A 315 -7.83 -24.52 9.73
CA THR A 315 -8.22 -23.31 10.45
C THR A 315 -8.05 -22.08 9.55
N ILE A 316 -8.87 -21.05 9.74
CA ILE A 316 -8.80 -19.80 9.00
C ILE A 316 -8.31 -18.70 9.94
N LEU A 317 -7.31 -17.97 9.47
CA LEU A 317 -6.63 -16.90 10.21
C LEU A 317 -6.96 -15.56 9.55
N ASN A 318 -7.41 -14.62 10.36
CA ASN A 318 -7.67 -13.25 9.94
C ASN A 318 -6.45 -12.40 10.30
N LEU A 319 -5.76 -11.87 9.29
CA LEU A 319 -4.57 -11.05 9.47
C LEU A 319 -4.88 -9.62 9.00
N TYR A 320 -4.82 -8.67 9.92
CA TYR A 320 -4.99 -7.25 9.61
C TYR A 320 -3.63 -6.62 9.32
N GLY A 321 -3.55 -5.89 8.21
CA GLY A 321 -2.32 -5.25 7.79
C GLY A 321 -2.46 -4.47 6.50
N GLY A 322 -1.55 -3.56 6.24
CA GLY A 322 -1.62 -2.70 5.06
C GLY A 322 -0.30 -2.00 4.80
N ARG A 323 -0.29 -1.11 3.80
CA ARG A 323 0.86 -0.25 3.54
C ARG A 323 1.02 0.79 4.63
N GLY A 324 2.26 1.18 4.91
CA GLY A 324 2.56 2.27 5.85
C GLY A 324 2.33 1.95 7.34
N ALA A 325 1.83 0.76 7.67
CA ALA A 325 1.71 0.26 9.04
C ALA A 325 2.59 -0.98 9.26
N ILE A 326 3.17 -1.07 10.45
CA ILE A 326 3.94 -2.25 10.87
C ILE A 326 2.95 -3.39 11.10
N ALA A 327 3.24 -4.56 10.51
CA ALA A 327 2.40 -5.74 10.64
C ALA A 327 2.28 -6.19 12.11
N SER A 328 1.05 -6.34 12.62
CA SER A 328 0.79 -6.95 13.92
C SER A 328 0.93 -8.46 13.83
N LYS A 329 1.56 -9.07 14.84
CA LYS A 329 1.76 -10.52 14.92
C LYS A 329 0.62 -11.17 15.68
N GLU A 330 -0.06 -12.09 15.01
CA GLU A 330 -1.06 -12.99 15.58
C GLU A 330 -0.39 -14.28 16.05
N TYR A 331 -0.48 -14.54 17.35
CA TYR A 331 0.09 -15.72 17.98
C TYR A 331 -1.02 -16.71 18.33
N PHE A 332 -0.85 -17.96 17.94
CA PHE A 332 -1.82 -19.00 18.26
C PHE A 332 -1.17 -20.38 18.29
N THR A 333 -1.84 -21.31 18.96
CA THR A 333 -1.45 -22.72 18.99
C THR A 333 -2.40 -23.54 18.15
N PHE A 334 -1.87 -24.39 17.27
CA PHE A 334 -2.68 -25.28 16.47
C PHE A 334 -2.00 -26.64 16.30
N ASN A 335 -2.73 -27.72 16.58
CA ASN A 335 -2.24 -29.10 16.50
C ASN A 335 -0.89 -29.36 17.21
N GLY A 336 -0.70 -28.73 18.37
CA GLY A 336 0.50 -28.83 19.21
C GLY A 336 1.72 -28.03 18.74
N LEU A 337 1.57 -27.18 17.72
CA LEU A 337 2.60 -26.26 17.25
C LEU A 337 2.24 -24.81 17.59
N PHE A 338 3.25 -23.99 17.82
CA PHE A 338 3.11 -22.55 18.03
C PHE A 338 3.36 -21.81 16.72
N PHE A 339 2.43 -20.92 16.39
CA PHE A 339 2.47 -20.12 15.18
C PHE A 339 2.48 -18.63 15.51
N SER A 340 3.22 -17.88 14.69
CA SER A 340 3.18 -16.43 14.65
C SER A 340 3.00 -16.03 13.19
N PHE A 341 1.89 -15.37 12.86
CA PHE A 341 1.61 -14.86 11.52
C PHE A 341 1.50 -13.34 11.56
N SER A 342 2.01 -12.67 10.53
CA SER A 342 1.78 -11.25 10.33
C SER A 342 1.64 -10.94 8.84
N TYR A 343 0.74 -10.02 8.53
CA TYR A 343 0.54 -9.48 7.19
C TYR A 343 0.79 -7.98 7.24
N GLY A 344 1.63 -7.45 6.36
CA GLY A 344 1.87 -6.01 6.27
C GLY A 344 3.28 -5.69 5.80
N ALA A 345 3.67 -4.43 5.97
CA ALA A 345 4.99 -3.98 5.59
C ALA A 345 6.05 -4.40 6.61
N LEU A 346 7.27 -4.65 6.12
CA LEU A 346 8.42 -5.02 6.94
C LEU A 346 9.14 -3.77 7.44
N ASN A 347 9.68 -3.88 8.65
CA ASN A 347 10.53 -2.85 9.22
C ASN A 347 12.01 -3.15 8.91
N HIS A 348 12.71 -2.18 8.32
CA HIS A 348 14.12 -2.27 7.97
C HIS A 348 14.94 -1.28 8.80
N THR A 349 15.99 -1.78 9.45
CA THR A 349 16.94 -0.95 10.21
C THR A 349 18.05 -0.43 9.30
N LEU A 350 18.34 0.86 9.42
CA LEU A 350 19.47 1.50 8.76
C LEU A 350 20.71 1.45 9.65
N PRO A 351 21.91 1.44 9.06
CA PRO A 351 23.16 1.49 9.81
C PRO A 351 23.52 2.90 10.31
N PHE A 352 22.66 3.89 10.07
CA PHE A 352 22.79 5.28 10.50
C PHE A 352 21.39 5.82 10.85
N ALA A 353 21.36 6.98 11.48
CA ALA A 353 20.13 7.64 11.87
C ALA A 353 19.95 9.00 11.18
N ILE A 354 18.70 9.41 11.04
CA ILE A 354 18.31 10.72 10.52
C ILE A 354 17.52 11.42 11.61
N TYR A 355 17.99 12.60 12.02
CA TYR A 355 17.29 13.49 12.93
C TYR A 355 16.61 14.60 12.14
N LEU A 356 15.31 14.83 12.36
CA LEU A 356 14.59 15.95 11.74
C LEU A 356 14.71 17.19 12.63
N LYS A 357 15.44 18.21 12.16
CA LYS A 357 15.57 19.48 12.87
C LYS A 357 14.35 20.35 12.71
N ASP A 358 13.90 20.52 11.47
CA ASP A 358 12.86 21.47 11.09
C ASP A 358 12.18 21.00 9.80
N PHE A 359 10.85 20.99 9.78
CA PHE A 359 10.05 20.76 8.58
C PHE A 359 9.44 22.09 8.13
N GLN A 360 9.66 22.41 6.86
CA GLN A 360 9.25 23.67 6.25
C GLN A 360 8.18 23.41 5.22
N LEU A 361 7.04 24.09 5.34
CA LEU A 361 5.94 24.04 4.40
C LEU A 361 5.62 25.45 3.90
N GLU A 362 5.86 25.70 2.63
CA GLU A 362 5.42 26.92 1.96
C GLU A 362 4.06 26.67 1.30
N ARG A 363 3.22 27.70 1.26
CA ARG A 363 1.87 27.67 0.67
C ARG A 363 1.71 28.73 -0.40
N TYR A 364 0.80 28.48 -1.34
CA TYR A 364 0.42 29.50 -2.30
C TYR A 364 -0.24 30.69 -1.60
N PRO A 365 0.10 31.94 -1.99
CA PRO A 365 -0.56 33.12 -1.43
C PRO A 365 -2.08 33.03 -1.58
N GLY A 366 -2.81 33.11 -0.46
CA GLY A 366 -4.28 33.06 -0.45
C GLY A 366 -4.90 31.66 -0.52
N SER A 367 -4.11 30.58 -0.36
CA SER A 367 -4.61 29.21 -0.29
C SER A 367 -3.87 28.40 0.79
N ASP A 368 -4.54 27.42 1.39
CA ASP A 368 -3.90 26.45 2.27
C ASP A 368 -3.12 25.36 1.51
N SER A 369 -3.13 25.43 0.17
CA SER A 369 -2.45 24.46 -0.69
C SER A 369 -0.92 24.58 -0.58
N PRO A 370 -0.20 23.47 -0.38
CA PRO A 370 1.25 23.47 -0.28
C PRO A 370 1.89 23.81 -1.63
N SER A 371 2.82 24.76 -1.65
CA SER A 371 3.64 25.12 -2.82
C SER A 371 4.99 24.41 -2.81
N SER A 372 5.62 24.26 -1.65
CA SER A 372 6.88 23.55 -1.49
C SER A 372 6.98 22.99 -0.07
N PHE A 373 7.70 21.88 0.07
CA PHE A 373 8.02 21.34 1.38
C PHE A 373 9.47 20.86 1.40
N ALA A 374 10.14 21.12 2.53
CA ALA A 374 11.54 20.81 2.75
C ALA A 374 11.76 20.31 4.17
N SER A 375 12.75 19.44 4.34
CA SER A 375 13.17 18.92 5.64
C SER A 375 14.63 19.25 5.88
N GLU A 376 14.92 20.01 6.93
CA GLU A 376 16.26 20.17 7.45
C GLU A 376 16.57 18.98 8.34
N ILE A 377 17.50 18.14 7.91
CA ILE A 377 17.86 16.92 8.61
C ILE A 377 19.33 16.94 9.03
N GLN A 378 19.64 16.14 10.03
CA GLN A 378 21.00 15.81 10.41
C GLN A 378 21.19 14.30 10.32
N VAL A 379 22.15 13.89 9.49
CA VAL A 379 22.53 12.49 9.34
C VAL A 379 23.56 12.18 10.42
N MET A 380 23.32 11.13 11.20
CA MET A 380 24.17 10.70 12.30
C MET A 380 24.62 9.25 12.07
N ASP A 381 25.91 9.07 11.83
CA ASP A 381 26.54 7.77 11.58
C ASP A 381 27.83 7.65 12.41
N GLY A 382 27.69 7.13 13.63
CA GLY A 382 28.78 7.09 14.61
C GLY A 382 29.32 8.48 14.91
N ASP A 383 30.61 8.69 14.65
CA ASP A 383 31.28 9.98 14.85
C ASP A 383 31.03 10.99 13.71
N THR A 384 30.45 10.54 12.59
CA THR A 384 30.16 11.43 11.46
C THR A 384 28.75 11.99 11.58
N THR A 385 28.67 13.31 11.74
CA THR A 385 27.40 14.04 11.75
C THR A 385 27.46 15.20 10.79
N PHE A 386 26.47 15.34 9.91
CA PHE A 386 26.37 16.49 9.02
C PHE A 386 24.92 16.86 8.76
N ASP A 387 24.71 18.13 8.47
CA ASP A 387 23.39 18.68 8.15
C ASP A 387 23.14 18.60 6.65
N TYR A 388 21.89 18.33 6.28
CA TYR A 388 21.47 18.25 4.90
C TYR A 388 20.01 18.70 4.75
N ARG A 389 19.70 19.39 3.66
CA ARG A 389 18.33 19.83 3.36
C ARG A 389 17.72 18.98 2.26
N ILE A 390 16.69 18.20 2.56
CA ILE A 390 15.95 17.42 1.55
C ILE A 390 14.74 18.24 1.09
N PHE A 391 14.60 18.43 -0.23
CA PHE A 391 13.44 19.10 -0.84
C PHE A 391 13.23 18.58 -2.27
N MET A 392 12.24 19.12 -2.99
CA MET A 392 11.96 18.70 -4.37
C MET A 392 13.22 18.77 -5.25
N ASN A 393 13.58 17.65 -5.87
CA ASN A 393 14.78 17.47 -6.69
C ASN A 393 16.13 17.55 -5.94
N ASN A 394 16.16 17.71 -4.62
CA ASN A 394 17.38 17.60 -3.82
C ASN A 394 17.34 16.38 -2.90
N VAL A 395 17.99 15.31 -3.35
CA VAL A 395 17.91 13.96 -2.79
C VAL A 395 19.13 13.69 -1.93
N LEU A 396 18.94 13.20 -0.70
CA LEU A 396 20.05 12.70 0.10
C LEU A 396 20.45 11.32 -0.43
N ASN A 397 21.69 11.18 -0.90
CA ASN A 397 22.28 9.90 -1.27
C ASN A 397 23.36 9.52 -0.25
N TYR A 398 23.09 8.53 0.60
CA TYR A 398 24.00 8.14 1.68
C TYR A 398 24.01 6.63 1.91
N ARG A 399 25.21 6.03 2.03
CA ARG A 399 25.42 4.57 2.19
C ARG A 399 24.62 3.66 1.23
N GLY A 400 24.33 4.14 0.02
CA GLY A 400 23.56 3.40 -1.00
C GLY A 400 22.04 3.55 -0.88
N TYR A 401 21.55 4.34 0.08
CA TYR A 401 20.16 4.74 0.22
C TYR A 401 19.94 6.13 -0.38
N ARG A 402 18.77 6.31 -0.99
CA ARG A 402 18.31 7.59 -1.54
C ARG A 402 17.06 7.99 -0.78
N PHE A 403 17.06 9.19 -0.19
CA PHE A 403 15.91 9.74 0.52
C PHE A 403 15.32 10.90 -0.24
N PHE A 404 14.03 10.78 -0.55
CA PHE A 404 13.26 11.78 -1.27
C PHE A 404 12.19 12.33 -0.35
N GLN A 405 11.97 13.63 -0.42
CA GLN A 405 10.81 14.23 0.22
C GLN A 405 9.55 13.78 -0.52
N SER A 406 8.67 13.00 0.14
CA SER A 406 7.49 12.40 -0.49
C SER A 406 6.19 13.01 -0.02
N SER A 407 6.03 13.24 1.28
CA SER A 407 4.82 13.81 1.87
C SER A 407 5.14 14.36 3.27
N TYR A 408 4.11 14.72 4.03
CA TYR A 408 4.21 15.26 5.38
C TYR A 408 2.99 14.83 6.21
N ASP A 409 3.13 14.90 7.54
CA ASP A 409 2.01 14.61 8.45
C ASP A 409 0.98 15.75 8.40
N LYS A 410 -0.32 15.42 8.47
CA LYS A 410 -1.42 16.41 8.40
C LYS A 410 -1.35 17.51 9.48
N ASP A 411 -0.63 17.26 10.57
CA ASP A 411 -0.42 18.23 11.66
C ASP A 411 0.85 19.08 11.49
N GLU A 412 1.50 18.99 10.32
CA GLU A 412 2.68 19.77 9.90
C GLU A 412 3.93 19.59 10.78
N LYS A 413 3.96 18.57 11.64
CA LYS A 413 5.05 18.32 12.59
C LYS A 413 5.89 17.10 12.24
N GLY A 414 5.79 16.62 11.02
CA GLY A 414 6.46 15.42 10.58
C GLY A 414 6.64 15.35 9.08
N THR A 415 7.75 14.73 8.69
CA THR A 415 8.13 14.51 7.31
C THR A 415 7.97 13.05 6.93
N ILE A 416 7.56 12.81 5.69
CA ILE A 416 7.48 11.47 5.11
C ILE A 416 8.49 11.41 3.97
N LEU A 417 9.57 10.67 4.20
CA LEU A 417 10.64 10.44 3.23
C LEU A 417 10.41 9.11 2.52
N SER A 418 10.48 9.10 1.20
CA SER A 418 10.59 7.86 0.43
C SER A 418 12.05 7.40 0.44
N VAL A 419 12.27 6.11 0.69
CA VAL A 419 13.59 5.48 0.76
C VAL A 419 13.71 4.51 -0.42
N ASN A 420 14.80 4.63 -1.18
CA ASN A 420 15.13 3.67 -2.24
C ASN A 420 16.58 3.19 -2.09
N GLN A 421 16.78 1.87 -2.11
CA GLN A 421 18.08 1.21 -2.16
C GLN A 421 18.23 0.44 -3.47
N ASP A 422 18.59 1.13 -4.56
CA ASP A 422 18.73 0.54 -5.90
C ASP A 422 19.98 1.02 -6.66
N LYS A 423 21.09 1.26 -5.95
CA LYS A 423 22.30 1.90 -6.49
C LYS A 423 22.69 1.44 -7.91
N TRP A 424 22.65 0.13 -8.17
CA TRP A 424 22.98 -0.44 -9.48
C TRP A 424 21.94 -0.15 -10.56
N GLY A 425 20.64 -0.31 -10.26
CA GLY A 425 19.56 0.00 -11.19
C GLY A 425 19.55 1.48 -11.56
N THR A 426 19.65 2.37 -10.56
CA THR A 426 19.80 3.81 -10.79
C THR A 426 21.05 4.13 -11.64
N MET A 427 22.21 3.54 -11.34
CA MET A 427 23.43 3.82 -12.10
C MET A 427 23.29 3.40 -13.58
N ILE A 428 22.74 2.22 -13.84
CA ILE A 428 22.59 1.69 -15.20
C ILE A 428 21.55 2.49 -16.00
N THR A 429 20.42 2.85 -15.39
CA THR A 429 19.43 3.72 -16.03
C THR A 429 20.00 5.10 -16.34
N TYR A 430 20.83 5.68 -15.47
CA TYR A 430 21.48 6.97 -15.70
C TYR A 430 22.51 6.91 -16.83
N LEU A 431 23.25 5.80 -16.96
CA LEU A 431 24.07 5.55 -18.16
C LEU A 431 23.22 5.44 -19.42
N GLY A 432 22.03 4.86 -19.32
CA GLY A 432 21.04 4.85 -20.40
C GLY A 432 20.61 6.26 -20.81
N TYR A 433 20.23 7.11 -19.86
CA TYR A 433 19.88 8.51 -20.13
C TYR A 433 21.05 9.32 -20.69
N LEU A 434 22.28 9.08 -20.22
CA LEU A 434 23.48 9.66 -20.80
C LEU A 434 23.68 9.20 -22.26
N SER A 435 23.47 7.92 -22.55
CA SER A 435 23.50 7.40 -23.93
C SER A 435 22.41 8.03 -24.80
N LEU A 436 21.21 8.30 -24.26
CA LEU A 436 20.15 9.00 -24.97
C LEU A 436 20.57 10.43 -25.34
N LEU A 437 21.15 11.15 -24.38
CA LEU A 437 21.68 12.50 -24.59
C LEU A 437 22.77 12.48 -25.67
N LEU A 438 23.72 11.54 -25.59
CA LEU A 438 24.79 11.37 -26.57
C LEU A 438 24.23 11.05 -27.96
N SER A 439 23.16 10.26 -28.05
CA SER A 439 22.45 10.01 -29.32
C SER A 439 21.96 11.31 -29.93
N VAL A 440 21.20 12.12 -29.17
CA VAL A 440 20.66 13.40 -29.65
C VAL A 440 21.78 14.35 -30.08
N VAL A 441 22.81 14.52 -29.25
CA VAL A 441 23.98 15.36 -29.57
C VAL A 441 24.70 14.85 -30.83
N ALA A 442 24.89 13.53 -30.96
CA ALA A 442 25.52 12.94 -32.14
C ALA A 442 24.69 13.12 -33.42
N VAL A 443 23.34 13.15 -33.33
CA VAL A 443 22.49 13.48 -34.50
C VAL A 443 22.82 14.87 -35.04
N PHE A 444 22.97 15.87 -34.16
CA PHE A 444 23.31 17.25 -34.57
C PHE A 444 24.74 17.37 -35.12
N LEU A 445 25.72 16.71 -34.50
CA LEU A 445 27.13 16.78 -34.91
C LEU A 445 27.48 15.93 -36.14
N SER A 446 26.70 14.89 -36.44
CA SER A 446 27.03 13.98 -37.54
C SER A 446 26.86 14.65 -38.90
N LYS A 447 27.93 14.72 -39.68
CA LYS A 447 27.93 15.22 -41.07
C LYS A 447 27.01 14.45 -42.02
N PHE A 448 26.60 13.26 -41.61
CA PHE A 448 25.74 12.32 -42.35
C PHE A 448 24.28 12.34 -41.88
N SER A 449 23.91 13.18 -40.90
CA SER A 449 22.51 13.29 -40.49
C SER A 449 21.67 13.87 -41.62
N ARG A 450 20.41 13.44 -41.68
CA ARG A 450 19.43 13.96 -42.65
C ARG A 450 19.26 15.48 -42.52
N ILE A 451 19.46 16.03 -41.31
CA ILE A 451 19.43 17.46 -41.02
C ILE A 451 20.58 18.18 -41.74
N ASN A 452 21.82 17.71 -41.60
CA ASN A 452 22.97 18.29 -42.29
C ASN A 452 22.90 18.11 -43.82
N LEU A 453 22.35 16.98 -44.28
CA LEU A 453 22.09 16.76 -45.71
C LEU A 453 21.02 17.70 -46.27
N LEU A 454 19.93 17.96 -45.54
CA LEU A 454 18.92 18.95 -45.93
C LEU A 454 19.49 20.36 -45.90
N GLY A 455 20.26 20.72 -44.87
CA GLY A 455 20.90 22.03 -44.76
C GLY A 455 21.83 22.32 -45.95
N LYS A 456 22.63 21.34 -46.37
CA LYS A 456 23.46 21.45 -47.58
C LYS A 456 22.62 21.61 -48.85
N LYS A 457 21.51 20.88 -48.99
CA LYS A 457 20.61 21.04 -50.15
C LYS A 457 19.95 22.43 -50.21
N ILE A 458 19.58 22.99 -49.07
CA ILE A 458 18.99 24.34 -48.98
C ILE A 458 20.02 25.41 -49.35
N ASN A 459 21.26 25.30 -48.84
CA ASN A 459 22.32 26.23 -49.20
C ASN A 459 22.70 26.16 -50.69
N ASN A 460 22.75 24.95 -51.27
CA ASN A 460 23.02 24.77 -52.69
C ASN A 460 21.89 25.25 -53.62
N HIS A 461 20.68 25.48 -53.12
CA HIS A 461 19.57 26.08 -53.88
C HIS A 461 19.48 27.61 -53.71
N ARG A 462 20.24 28.20 -52.78
CA ARG A 462 20.34 29.65 -52.57
C ARG A 462 21.52 30.30 -53.31
N THR A 463 22.48 29.49 -53.74
CA THR A 463 23.55 29.84 -54.69
C THR A 463 23.11 29.46 -56.09
#